data_AF-A0A2D7JR14-F1
#
_entry.id   AF-A0A2D7JR14-F1
#
_cell.length_a   1.000
_cell.length_b   1.000
_cell.length_c   1.000
_cell.angle_alpha   90.00
_cell.angle_beta   90.00
_cell.angle_gamma   90.00
#
_symmetry.space_group_name_H-M   'P 1'
#
loop_
_entity.id
_entity.type
_entity.pdbx_description
1 polymer ?
#
loop_
_entity_poly.entity_id
_entity_poly.type
_entity_poly.pdbx_seq_one_letter_code
_entity_poly.pdbx_strand_id
1 'polypeptide(L)'
;MSSDGRVIPTPTPETQHYWDGAKIGELRLQSCNSCGKVYFPPRPFCPECGSRDVVVMKASGRGRLFSYVINHLPTPGFEPPFAIAVVELDEGPRLMSNIVGCPQTPEALKIDMPLEVTFETLNDEITLPQFKPAS
;
A
#
# COMPACT_ATOMS: atom_id res chain seq x y z
N MET A 1 -11.62 -7.00 22.48
CA MET A 1 -11.07 -8.30 22.02
C MET A 1 -11.17 -8.29 20.51
N SER A 2 -10.05 -8.08 19.79
CA SER A 2 -10.03 -8.21 18.33
C SER A 2 -9.74 -9.68 18.03
N SER A 3 -10.74 -10.38 17.52
CA SER A 3 -10.80 -11.84 17.48
C SER A 3 -10.03 -12.47 16.30
N ASP A 4 -8.88 -11.95 15.89
CA ASP A 4 -8.13 -12.54 14.75
C ASP A 4 -6.59 -12.45 14.82
N GLY A 5 -5.99 -11.92 15.88
CA GLY A 5 -4.52 -11.87 16.01
C GLY A 5 -3.79 -11.00 14.96
N ARG A 6 -4.52 -10.31 14.09
CA ARG A 6 -3.98 -9.38 13.10
C ARG A 6 -3.40 -8.15 13.80
N VAL A 7 -2.14 -7.84 13.49
CA VAL A 7 -1.46 -6.67 14.04
C VAL A 7 -2.00 -5.41 13.36
N ILE A 8 -2.55 -4.50 14.17
CA ILE A 8 -3.08 -3.22 13.70
C ILE A 8 -1.94 -2.19 13.75
N PRO A 9 -1.62 -1.51 12.63
CA PRO A 9 -0.62 -0.44 12.61
C PRO A 9 -0.98 0.71 13.55
N THR A 10 0.03 1.32 14.17
CA THR A 10 -0.11 2.55 14.95
C THR A 10 0.30 3.74 14.09
N PRO A 11 -0.62 4.67 13.75
CA PRO A 11 -0.28 5.91 13.08
C PRO A 11 0.75 6.74 13.86
N THR A 12 1.67 7.35 13.12
CA THR A 12 2.60 8.37 13.63
C THR A 12 2.29 9.70 12.96
N PRO A 13 2.76 10.85 13.49
CA PRO A 13 2.57 12.14 12.83
C PRO A 13 3.02 12.15 11.36
N GLU A 14 4.11 11.45 11.02
CA GLU A 14 4.65 11.36 9.66
C GLU A 14 3.78 10.52 8.73
N THR A 15 3.00 9.57 9.27
CA THR A 15 2.16 8.66 8.49
C THR A 15 0.68 9.03 8.55
N GLN A 16 0.29 10.02 9.37
CA GLN A 16 -1.11 10.40 9.58
C GLN A 16 -1.85 10.70 8.28
N HIS A 17 -1.20 11.44 7.37
CA HIS A 17 -1.80 11.78 6.08
C HIS A 17 -2.15 10.56 5.21
N TYR A 18 -1.39 9.47 5.34
CA TYR A 18 -1.61 8.22 4.62
C TYR A 18 -2.82 7.48 5.20
N TRP A 19 -2.92 7.40 6.53
CA TRP A 19 -4.05 6.77 7.21
C TRP A 19 -5.35 7.55 7.06
N ASP A 20 -5.30 8.89 7.15
CA ASP A 20 -6.46 9.76 6.93
C ASP A 20 -6.98 9.66 5.49
N GLY A 21 -6.06 9.56 4.52
CA GLY A 21 -6.41 9.29 3.13
C GLY A 21 -7.12 7.94 2.99
N ALA A 22 -6.56 6.88 3.57
CA ALA A 22 -7.12 5.54 3.46
C ALA A 22 -8.55 5.45 4.00
N LYS A 23 -8.86 6.14 5.12
CA LYS A 23 -10.23 6.21 5.69
C LYS A 23 -11.27 6.75 4.71
N ILE A 24 -10.88 7.65 3.81
CA ILE A 24 -11.78 8.27 2.83
C ILE A 24 -11.60 7.68 1.43
N GLY A 25 -10.93 6.52 1.31
CA GLY A 25 -10.72 5.84 0.04
C GLY A 25 -9.68 6.50 -0.87
N GLU A 26 -8.70 7.20 -0.30
CA GLU A 26 -7.62 7.84 -1.05
C GLU A 26 -6.25 7.28 -0.67
N LEU A 27 -5.49 6.81 -1.66
CA LEU A 27 -4.06 6.53 -1.45
C LEU A 27 -3.30 7.86 -1.54
N ARG A 28 -2.71 8.30 -0.43
CA ARG A 28 -1.93 9.54 -0.37
C ARG A 28 -0.44 9.25 -0.29
N LEU A 29 0.33 9.90 -1.16
CA LEU A 29 1.79 9.82 -1.24
C LEU A 29 2.40 11.18 -0.93
N GLN A 30 3.73 11.20 -0.80
CA GLN A 30 4.48 12.44 -0.69
C GLN A 30 5.26 12.71 -1.98
N SER A 31 5.32 13.98 -2.37
CA SER A 31 6.13 14.48 -3.47
C SER A 31 6.99 15.66 -3.00
N CYS A 32 8.16 15.80 -3.59
CA CYS A 32 9.06 16.92 -3.31
C CYS A 32 8.88 18.02 -4.35
N ASN A 33 8.59 19.26 -3.92
CA ASN A 33 8.49 20.40 -4.83
C ASN A 33 9.84 20.82 -5.41
N SER A 34 10.94 20.53 -4.71
CA SER A 34 12.29 20.93 -5.15
C SER A 34 12.84 20.07 -6.30
N CYS A 35 12.55 18.76 -6.32
CA CYS A 35 13.08 17.85 -7.35
C CYS A 35 12.00 17.03 -8.09
N GLY A 36 10.72 17.19 -7.74
CA GLY A 36 9.60 16.47 -8.35
C GLY A 36 9.48 15.00 -7.92
N LYS A 37 10.37 14.48 -7.07
CA LYS A 37 10.36 13.06 -6.68
C LYS A 37 9.12 12.72 -5.87
N VAL A 38 8.33 11.78 -6.34
CA VAL A 38 7.30 11.07 -5.57
C VAL A 38 7.94 9.86 -4.88
N TYR A 39 7.62 9.63 -3.61
CA TYR A 39 8.25 8.58 -2.83
C TYR A 39 7.33 7.95 -1.78
N PHE A 40 7.73 6.75 -1.36
CA PHE A 40 7.15 5.97 -0.27
C PHE A 40 8.28 5.12 0.35
N PRO A 41 8.29 4.82 1.66
CA PRO A 41 7.32 5.22 2.71
C PRO A 41 7.38 6.71 3.08
N PRO A 42 6.37 7.24 3.82
CA PRO A 42 6.35 8.63 4.27
C PRO A 42 7.59 9.03 5.09
N ARG A 43 8.11 10.23 4.85
CA ARG A 43 9.29 10.82 5.51
C ARG A 43 9.15 12.35 5.58
N PRO A 44 9.73 13.02 6.61
CA PRO A 44 9.69 14.48 6.73
C PRO A 44 10.63 15.23 5.77
N PHE A 45 11.40 14.52 4.94
CA PHE A 45 12.29 15.09 3.94
C PHE A 45 12.39 14.16 2.73
N CYS A 46 12.72 14.75 1.57
CA CYS A 46 12.89 14.02 0.33
C CYS A 46 14.09 13.06 0.42
N PRO A 47 13.90 11.75 0.14
CA PRO A 47 15.01 10.78 0.19
C PRO A 47 16.01 10.95 -0.97
N GLU A 48 15.65 11.69 -2.02
CA GLU A 48 16.50 11.92 -3.19
C GLU A 48 17.43 13.13 -3.01
N CYS A 49 16.88 14.29 -2.64
CA CYS A 49 17.63 15.55 -2.57
C CYS A 49 17.79 16.13 -1.16
N GLY A 50 17.15 15.53 -0.14
CA GLY A 50 17.20 16.02 1.24
C GLY A 50 16.35 17.26 1.55
N SER A 51 15.67 17.83 0.55
CA SER A 51 14.77 18.98 0.76
C SER A 51 13.63 18.65 1.72
N ARG A 52 13.22 19.64 2.53
CA ARG A 52 12.05 19.57 3.41
C ARG A 52 10.78 20.14 2.78
N ASP A 53 10.89 20.66 1.55
CA ASP A 53 9.76 21.12 0.76
C ASP A 53 9.02 19.91 0.13
N VAL A 54 8.31 19.21 1.01
CA VAL A 54 7.55 17.99 0.73
C VAL A 54 6.08 18.28 0.93
N VAL A 55 5.27 17.85 -0.04
CA VAL A 55 3.80 17.98 0.00
C VAL A 55 3.15 16.61 -0.11
N VAL A 56 1.92 16.52 0.41
CA VAL A 56 1.08 15.34 0.28
C VAL A 56 0.24 15.48 -0.99
N MET A 57 0.17 14.41 -1.78
CA MET A 57 -0.66 14.35 -2.98
C MET A 57 -1.50 13.08 -2.99
N LYS A 58 -2.64 13.12 -3.68
CA LYS A 58 -3.46 11.94 -3.99
C LYS A 58 -2.82 11.17 -5.15
N ALA A 59 -2.52 9.90 -4.94
CA ALA A 59 -2.11 9.00 -6.01
C ALA A 59 -3.31 8.61 -6.88
N SER A 60 -3.04 8.22 -8.12
CA SER A 60 -4.02 7.60 -9.02
C SER A 60 -4.66 6.34 -8.43
N GLY A 61 -3.95 5.67 -7.51
CA GLY A 61 -4.35 4.38 -6.96
C GLY A 61 -4.05 3.21 -7.90
N ARG A 62 -3.37 3.45 -9.02
CA ARG A 62 -3.01 2.42 -9.99
C ARG A 62 -1.56 2.02 -9.88
N GLY A 63 -1.28 0.81 -10.31
CA GLY A 63 0.09 0.31 -10.42
C GLY A 63 0.13 -1.05 -11.10
N ARG A 64 1.26 -1.72 -10.95
CA ARG A 64 1.49 -3.06 -11.48
C ARG A 64 2.15 -3.97 -10.46
N LEU A 65 1.90 -5.27 -10.58
CA LEU A 65 2.53 -6.29 -9.75
C LEU A 65 4.03 -6.40 -10.09
N PHE A 66 4.90 -5.81 -9.28
CA PHE A 66 6.35 -5.83 -9.51
C PHE A 66 7.00 -7.14 -9.08
N SER A 67 6.62 -7.65 -7.90
CA SER A 67 7.09 -8.93 -7.37
C SER A 67 6.15 -9.40 -6.27
N TYR A 68 6.14 -10.69 -5.95
CA TYR A 68 5.36 -11.23 -4.84
C TYR A 68 5.94 -12.54 -4.29
N VAL A 69 5.49 -12.89 -3.10
CA VAL A 69 5.57 -14.24 -2.54
C VAL A 69 4.18 -14.71 -2.15
N ILE A 70 3.88 -16.01 -2.32
CA ILE A 70 2.65 -16.62 -1.81
C ILE A 70 3.02 -17.37 -0.54
N ASN A 71 2.47 -16.93 0.58
CA ASN A 71 2.65 -17.61 1.85
C ASN A 71 1.55 -18.66 2.03
N HIS A 72 1.97 -19.92 2.14
CA HIS A 72 1.08 -21.05 2.41
C HIS A 72 1.05 -21.43 3.90
N LEU A 73 1.91 -20.84 4.73
CA LEU A 73 2.01 -21.18 6.14
C LEU A 73 1.01 -20.35 6.97
N PRO A 74 0.43 -20.95 8.03
CA PRO A 74 -0.40 -20.21 8.97
C PRO A 74 0.35 -19.00 9.55
N THR A 75 -0.30 -17.84 9.51
CA THR A 75 0.22 -16.59 10.08
C THR A 75 -0.91 -15.90 10.85
N PRO A 76 -0.69 -15.42 12.09
CA PRO A 76 -1.75 -14.77 12.86
C PRO A 76 -2.38 -13.60 12.09
N GLY A 77 -3.71 -13.60 11.97
CA GLY A 77 -4.48 -12.57 11.26
C GLY A 77 -4.45 -12.66 9.74
N PHE A 78 -3.99 -13.77 9.17
CA PHE A 78 -4.02 -14.02 7.73
C PHE A 78 -4.45 -15.45 7.44
N GLU A 79 -5.40 -15.61 6.53
CA GLU A 79 -5.83 -16.92 6.03
C GLU A 79 -4.93 -17.35 4.86
N PRO A 80 -4.18 -18.47 4.97
CA PRO A 80 -3.35 -18.97 3.87
C PRO A 80 -4.20 -19.71 2.81
N PRO A 81 -3.81 -19.67 1.53
CA PRO A 81 -2.69 -18.91 0.98
C PRO A 81 -3.02 -17.43 0.79
N PHE A 82 -2.01 -16.56 1.01
CA PHE A 82 -2.11 -15.14 0.71
C PHE A 82 -0.82 -14.59 0.09
N ALA A 83 -0.95 -13.62 -0.82
CA ALA A 83 0.19 -12.96 -1.44
C ALA A 83 0.67 -11.76 -0.62
N ILE A 84 1.99 -11.65 -0.46
CA ILE A 84 2.68 -10.44 -0.04
C ILE A 84 3.36 -9.90 -1.28
N ALA A 85 2.88 -8.77 -1.78
CA ALA A 85 3.30 -8.21 -3.05
C ALA A 85 4.05 -6.89 -2.85
N VAL A 86 4.96 -6.63 -3.77
CA VAL A 86 5.50 -5.30 -4.05
C VAL A 86 4.76 -4.77 -5.28
N VAL A 87 4.04 -3.68 -5.09
CA VAL A 87 3.32 -2.98 -6.16
C VAL A 87 4.13 -1.76 -6.56
N GLU A 88 4.40 -1.61 -7.85
CA GLU A 88 4.98 -0.38 -8.41
C GLU A 88 3.84 0.52 -8.88
N LEU A 89 3.70 1.69 -8.25
CA LEU A 89 2.64 2.65 -8.56
C LEU A 89 2.96 3.43 -9.84
N ASP A 90 1.92 3.93 -10.51
CA ASP A 90 2.07 4.77 -11.72
C ASP A 90 2.94 6.02 -11.45
N GLU A 91 2.93 6.55 -10.23
CA GLU A 91 3.75 7.68 -9.80
C GLU A 91 5.23 7.33 -9.57
N GLY A 92 5.59 6.04 -9.63
CA GLY A 92 6.96 5.53 -9.53
C GLY A 92 7.39 4.84 -8.23
N PRO A 93 6.89 5.17 -7.01
CA PRO A 93 7.35 4.47 -5.82
C PRO A 93 6.75 3.05 -5.73
N ARG A 94 7.42 2.22 -4.92
CA ARG A 94 6.98 0.86 -4.63
C ARG A 94 6.39 0.77 -3.22
N LEU A 95 5.32 0.00 -3.11
CA LEU A 95 4.59 -0.20 -1.87
C LEU A 95 4.37 -1.70 -1.64
N MET A 96 4.65 -2.15 -0.42
CA MET A 96 4.38 -3.53 -0.03
C MET A 96 2.93 -3.65 0.46
N SER A 97 2.15 -4.55 -0.13
CA SER A 97 0.75 -4.77 0.22
C SER A 97 0.27 -6.17 -0.17
N ASN A 98 -0.94 -6.53 0.28
CA ASN A 98 -1.59 -7.77 -0.16
C ASN A 98 -2.35 -7.56 -1.47
N ILE A 99 -2.45 -8.64 -2.26
CA ILE A 99 -3.34 -8.70 -3.43
C ILE A 99 -4.60 -9.47 -3.05
N VAL A 100 -5.76 -8.85 -3.21
CA VAL A 100 -7.08 -9.42 -2.89
C VAL A 100 -7.97 -9.47 -4.12
N GLY A 101 -9.11 -10.17 -4.00
CA GLY A 101 -10.09 -10.26 -5.10
C GLY A 101 -9.65 -11.17 -6.26
N CYS A 102 -8.64 -12.01 -6.07
CA CYS A 102 -8.23 -13.04 -7.04
C CYS A 102 -7.68 -14.29 -6.35
N PRO A 103 -7.61 -15.43 -7.06
CA PRO A 103 -6.91 -16.62 -6.58
C PRO A 103 -5.45 -16.31 -6.23
N GLN A 104 -4.96 -16.89 -5.14
CA GLN A 104 -3.59 -16.69 -4.65
C GLN A 104 -2.68 -17.78 -5.23
N THR A 105 -2.54 -17.78 -6.56
CA THR A 105 -1.73 -18.75 -7.32
C THR A 105 -0.86 -18.06 -8.37
N PRO A 106 0.24 -18.70 -8.82
CA PRO A 106 1.11 -18.11 -9.84
C PRO A 106 0.42 -17.83 -11.18
N GLU A 107 -0.60 -18.60 -11.54
CA GLU A 107 -1.34 -18.44 -12.80
C GLU A 107 -2.22 -17.19 -12.78
N ALA A 108 -2.76 -16.84 -11.61
CA ALA A 108 -3.57 -15.65 -11.40
C ALA A 108 -2.73 -14.39 -11.15
N LEU A 109 -1.62 -14.51 -10.41
CA LEU A 109 -0.72 -13.42 -10.05
C LEU A 109 0.44 -13.31 -11.05
N LYS A 110 0.15 -12.72 -12.22
CA LYS A 110 1.16 -12.50 -13.26
C LYS A 110 1.91 -11.20 -13.00
N ILE A 111 3.25 -11.25 -13.06
CA ILE A 111 4.09 -10.05 -13.01
C ILE A 111 3.64 -9.06 -14.08
N ASP A 112 3.72 -7.78 -13.76
CA ASP A 112 3.25 -6.64 -14.53
C ASP A 112 1.73 -6.55 -14.74
N MET A 113 0.93 -7.44 -14.14
CA MET A 113 -0.53 -7.31 -14.21
C MET A 113 -0.98 -5.97 -13.61
N PRO A 114 -1.98 -5.29 -14.23
CA PRO A 114 -2.47 -4.03 -13.73
C PRO A 114 -3.23 -4.24 -12.42
N LEU A 115 -2.98 -3.35 -11.47
CA LEU A 115 -3.58 -3.36 -10.15
C LEU A 115 -4.21 -2.00 -9.85
N GLU A 116 -5.28 -2.03 -9.06
CA GLU A 116 -5.90 -0.84 -8.48
C GLU A 116 -6.03 -0.99 -6.96
N VAL A 117 -5.89 0.13 -6.26
CA VAL A 117 -6.00 0.18 -4.80
C VAL A 117 -7.44 -0.10 -4.37
N THR A 118 -7.58 -0.84 -3.28
CA THR A 118 -8.83 -1.08 -2.56
C THR A 118 -8.57 -0.87 -1.07
N PHE A 119 -9.63 -0.70 -0.29
CA PHE A 119 -9.51 -0.31 1.11
C PHE A 119 -10.28 -1.29 2.00
N GLU A 120 -9.61 -1.81 3.02
CA GLU A 120 -10.18 -2.70 4.05
C GLU A 120 -10.26 -1.94 5.38
N THR A 121 -11.48 -1.66 5.86
CA THR A 121 -11.68 -1.06 7.18
C THR A 121 -11.48 -2.11 8.27
N LEU A 122 -10.44 -1.96 9.09
CA LEU A 122 -10.20 -2.84 10.23
C LEU A 122 -10.95 -2.41 11.49
N ASN A 123 -11.03 -1.09 11.70
CA ASN A 123 -11.75 -0.45 12.80
C ASN A 123 -11.97 1.04 12.47
N ASP A 124 -12.54 1.81 13.41
CA ASP A 124 -12.83 3.24 13.24
C ASP A 124 -11.58 4.11 13.00
N GLU A 125 -10.40 3.61 13.38
CA GLU A 125 -9.13 4.34 13.28
C GLU A 125 -8.28 3.92 12.08
N ILE A 126 -8.40 2.69 11.60
CA ILE A 126 -7.48 2.12 10.61
C ILE A 126 -8.24 1.50 9.46
N THR A 127 -7.92 2.01 8.27
CA THR A 127 -8.27 1.44 6.97
C THR A 127 -6.98 1.08 6.24
N LEU A 128 -6.84 -0.18 5.84
CA LEU A 128 -5.66 -0.66 5.13
C LEU A 128 -5.85 -0.52 3.61
N PRO A 129 -4.92 0.15 2.91
CA PRO A 129 -4.86 0.07 1.46
C PRO A 129 -4.25 -1.27 1.03
N GLN A 130 -5.02 -2.00 0.23
CA GLN A 130 -4.67 -3.24 -0.46
C GLN A 130 -4.75 -3.02 -1.97
N PHE A 131 -4.40 -4.03 -2.75
CA PHE A 131 -4.54 -3.99 -4.20
C PHE A 131 -5.36 -5.17 -4.71
N LYS A 132 -6.06 -4.96 -5.82
CA LYS A 132 -6.76 -6.02 -6.55
C LYS A 132 -6.47 -5.87 -8.05
N PRO A 133 -6.68 -6.92 -8.87
CA PRO A 133 -6.58 -6.78 -10.32
C PRO A 133 -7.44 -5.61 -10.82
N ALA A 134 -6.87 -4.75 -11.64
CA ALA A 134 -7.63 -3.68 -12.30
C ALA A 134 -8.64 -4.28 -13.28
N SER A 135 -9.82 -3.66 -13.37
CA SER A 135 -10.88 -4.06 -14.32
C SER A 135 -10.64 -3.56 -15.74
#